data_AF-A0A6G6KDE4-F1
#
_entry.id   AF-A0A6G6KDE4-F1
#
_cell.length_a   1.000
_cell.length_b   1.000
_cell.length_c   1.000
_cell.angle_alpha   90.00
_cell.angle_beta   90.00
_cell.angle_gamma   90.00
#
_symmetry.space_group_name_H-M   'P 1'
#
loop_
_entity.id
_entity.type
_entity.pdbx_description
1 polymer ?
#
loop_
_entity_poly.entity_id
_entity_poly.type
_entity_poly.pdbx_seq_one_letter_code
_entity_poly.pdbx_strand_id
1 'polypeptide(L)'
;MKQISLNNASAQGFSFVEILAVLGVIGVIAAIAIPQLGGINSGTKEEKNQRNAQSIVSVYAAASAAGATISGTDVDTIVADITDADGVKVDDGVFKDKRFSVSGLSPHDIAAAQAYIKYDETSGGLVYTKNKAS
;
A
#
# COMPACT_ATOMS: atom_id res chain seq x y z
N MET A 1 -7.28 71.85 -33.74
CA MET A 1 -7.70 70.45 -33.48
C MET A 1 -6.45 69.58 -33.56
N LYS A 2 -6.07 68.91 -32.46
CA LYS A 2 -4.83 68.12 -32.34
C LYS A 2 -5.13 66.68 -32.79
N GLN A 3 -4.54 66.26 -33.90
CA GLN A 3 -4.65 64.89 -34.40
C GLN A 3 -3.87 63.95 -33.46
N ILE A 4 -4.56 62.97 -32.87
CA ILE A 4 -3.93 61.92 -32.06
C ILE A 4 -3.64 60.74 -32.99
N SER A 5 -2.36 60.55 -33.33
CA SER A 5 -1.91 59.40 -34.11
C SER A 5 -1.84 58.16 -33.20
N LEU A 6 -2.72 57.19 -33.40
CA LEU A 6 -2.62 55.87 -32.78
C LEU A 6 -1.55 55.08 -33.53
N ASN A 7 -0.36 54.96 -32.94
CA ASN A 7 0.64 54.00 -33.41
C ASN A 7 0.11 52.59 -33.14
N ASN A 8 -0.47 51.94 -34.15
CA ASN A 8 -0.68 50.51 -34.14
C ASN A 8 0.70 49.84 -34.15
N ALA A 9 1.23 49.52 -32.97
CA ALA A 9 2.26 48.51 -32.84
C ALA A 9 1.62 47.21 -33.36
N SER A 10 1.91 46.88 -34.61
CA SER A 10 1.42 45.73 -35.34
C SER A 10 1.39 44.51 -34.43
N ALA A 11 0.19 43.97 -34.18
CA ALA A 11 0.00 42.64 -33.65
C ALA A 11 0.52 41.65 -34.71
N GLN A 12 1.84 41.50 -34.77
CA GLN A 12 2.52 40.57 -35.65
C GLN A 12 2.23 39.18 -35.09
N GLY A 13 1.36 38.43 -35.77
CA GLY A 13 1.14 37.02 -35.46
C GLY A 13 2.42 36.22 -35.69
N PHE A 14 2.65 35.22 -34.86
CA PHE A 14 3.76 34.28 -35.02
C PHE A 14 3.70 33.58 -36.39
N SER A 15 4.86 33.35 -36.99
CA SER A 15 4.98 32.56 -38.20
C SER A 15 4.63 31.09 -37.93
N PHE A 16 4.08 30.41 -38.94
CA PHE A 16 3.83 28.97 -38.86
C PHE A 16 5.13 28.17 -38.59
N VAL A 17 6.25 28.62 -39.17
CA VAL A 17 7.56 27.98 -38.96
C VAL A 17 8.01 28.09 -37.51
N GLU A 18 7.72 29.21 -36.85
CA GLU A 18 8.07 29.42 -35.44
C GLU A 18 7.24 28.50 -34.53
N ILE A 19 5.94 28.34 -34.80
CA ILE A 19 5.08 27.40 -34.07
C ILE A 19 5.56 25.96 -34.27
N LEU A 20 5.96 25.58 -35.49
CA LEU A 20 6.49 24.24 -35.77
C LEU A 20 7.79 23.94 -35.01
N ALA A 21 8.71 24.90 -34.95
CA ALA A 21 9.95 24.75 -34.19
C ALA A 21 9.69 24.55 -32.69
N VAL A 22 8.75 25.33 -32.12
CA VAL A 22 8.38 25.23 -30.70
C VAL A 22 7.74 23.87 -30.39
N LEU A 23 6.83 23.39 -31.24
CA LEU A 23 6.22 22.06 -31.06
C LEU A 23 7.25 20.93 -31.16
N GLY A 24 8.24 21.07 -32.04
CA GLY A 24 9.35 20.12 -32.14
C GLY A 24 10.17 20.04 -30.85
N VAL A 25 10.54 21.18 -30.27
CA VAL A 25 11.29 21.23 -29.00
C VAL A 25 10.46 20.69 -27.83
N ILE A 26 9.18 21.10 -27.72
CA ILE A 26 8.28 20.60 -26.68
C ILE A 26 8.09 19.08 -26.81
N GLY A 27 7.98 18.55 -28.04
CA GLY A 27 7.84 17.11 -28.29
C GLY A 27 9.05 16.30 -27.81
N VAL A 28 10.27 16.79 -28.06
CA VAL A 28 11.51 16.14 -27.58
C VAL A 28 11.60 16.21 -26.06
N ILE A 29 11.30 17.37 -25.46
CA ILE A 29 11.31 17.53 -24.01
C ILE A 29 10.27 16.61 -23.37
N ALA A 30 9.03 16.56 -23.89
CA ALA A 30 7.97 15.71 -23.37
C ALA A 30 8.29 14.21 -23.48
N ALA A 31 8.96 13.79 -24.56
CA ALA A 31 9.37 12.39 -24.75
C ALA A 31 10.41 11.93 -23.70
N ILE A 32 11.31 12.82 -23.28
CA ILE A 32 12.31 12.52 -22.24
C ILE A 32 11.74 12.73 -20.83
N ALA A 33 10.87 13.73 -20.67
CA ALA A 33 10.39 14.19 -19.37
C ALA A 33 9.27 13.32 -18.76
N ILE A 34 8.62 12.46 -19.54
CA ILE A 34 7.58 11.54 -19.02
C ILE A 34 8.23 10.17 -18.76
N PRO A 35 8.71 9.89 -17.53
CA PRO A 35 9.14 8.55 -17.18
C PRO A 35 7.96 7.57 -17.29
N GLN A 36 8.19 6.39 -17.86
CA GLN A 36 7.18 5.35 -18.00
C GLN A 36 6.82 4.77 -16.61
N LEU A 37 5.69 5.21 -16.04
CA LEU A 37 5.18 4.81 -14.72
C LEU A 37 4.60 3.38 -14.66
N GLY A 38 4.74 2.58 -15.72
CA GLY A 38 3.97 1.33 -15.91
C GLY A 38 4.34 0.15 -14.99
N GLY A 39 5.51 0.16 -14.33
CA GLY A 39 6.03 -1.03 -13.64
C GLY A 39 5.97 -1.01 -12.11
N ILE A 40 5.68 0.13 -11.48
CA ILE A 40 5.82 0.31 -10.02
C ILE A 40 4.71 -0.35 -9.19
N ASN A 41 3.60 -0.76 -9.82
CA ASN A 41 2.40 -1.18 -9.09
C ASN A 41 2.31 -2.69 -8.81
N SER A 42 3.08 -3.55 -9.49
CA SER A 42 3.03 -5.00 -9.26
C SER A 42 3.86 -5.41 -8.05
N GLY A 43 5.13 -4.97 -8.00
CA GLY A 43 6.02 -5.24 -6.86
C GLY A 43 5.53 -4.62 -5.55
N THR A 44 4.95 -3.42 -5.61
CA THR A 44 4.39 -2.76 -4.42
C THR A 44 3.20 -3.50 -3.81
N LYS A 45 2.35 -4.15 -4.62
CA LYS A 45 1.24 -4.95 -4.09
C LYS A 45 1.75 -6.18 -3.35
N GLU A 46 2.72 -6.88 -3.91
CA GLU A 46 3.30 -8.05 -3.26
C GLU A 46 4.05 -7.68 -1.97
N GLU A 47 4.85 -6.61 -2.01
CA GLU A 47 5.52 -6.10 -0.80
C GLU A 47 4.54 -5.64 0.28
N LYS A 48 3.42 -5.00 -0.11
CA LYS A 48 2.34 -4.65 0.82
C LYS A 48 1.75 -5.89 1.48
N ASN A 49 1.47 -6.94 0.71
CA ASN A 49 0.90 -8.19 1.25
C ASN A 49 1.87 -8.87 2.21
N GLN A 50 3.16 -8.90 1.88
CA GLN A 50 4.20 -9.42 2.77
C GLN A 50 4.29 -8.64 4.09
N ARG A 51 4.25 -7.29 4.03
CA ARG A 51 4.23 -6.44 5.23
C ARG A 51 2.99 -6.65 6.08
N ASN A 52 1.83 -6.79 5.45
CA ASN A 52 0.58 -7.08 6.13
C ASN A 52 0.65 -8.43 6.86
N ALA A 53 1.16 -9.47 6.20
CA ALA A 53 1.37 -10.78 6.80
C ALA A 53 2.32 -10.72 8.00
N GLN A 54 3.44 -10.00 7.88
CA GLN A 54 4.37 -9.79 9.00
C GLN A 54 3.72 -9.06 10.16
N SER A 55 2.89 -8.05 9.90
CA SER A 55 2.14 -7.33 10.93
C SER A 55 1.15 -8.23 11.67
N ILE A 56 0.47 -9.12 10.95
CA ILE A 56 -0.49 -10.05 11.55
C ILE A 56 0.24 -11.06 12.43
N VAL A 57 1.34 -11.65 11.94
CA VAL A 57 2.14 -12.61 12.71
C VAL A 57 2.81 -11.98 13.94
N SER A 58 3.29 -10.73 13.84
CA SER A 58 3.90 -10.04 14.98
C SER A 58 2.88 -9.72 16.08
N VAL A 59 1.66 -9.30 15.70
CA VAL A 59 0.57 -9.08 16.65
C VAL A 59 0.09 -10.40 17.25
N TYR A 60 0.00 -11.48 16.47
CA TYR A 60 -0.27 -12.82 16.99
C TYR A 60 0.74 -13.23 18.06
N ALA A 61 2.04 -13.10 17.75
CA ALA A 61 3.11 -13.49 18.67
C ALA A 61 3.09 -12.64 19.95
N ALA A 62 2.83 -11.33 19.82
CA ALA A 62 2.68 -10.44 20.96
C ALA A 62 1.47 -10.79 21.83
N ALA A 63 0.33 -11.11 21.21
CA ALA A 63 -0.89 -11.53 21.91
C ALA A 63 -0.69 -12.86 22.64
N SER A 64 -0.09 -13.85 21.96
CA SER A 64 0.23 -15.16 22.54
C SER A 64 1.21 -15.02 23.71
N ALA A 65 2.25 -14.20 23.58
CA ALA A 65 3.20 -13.92 24.68
C ALA A 65 2.55 -13.16 25.85
N ALA A 66 1.54 -12.33 25.57
CA ALA A 66 0.78 -11.62 26.58
C ALA A 66 -0.23 -12.52 27.33
N GLY A 67 -0.41 -13.78 26.91
CA GLY A 67 -1.35 -14.72 27.51
C GLY A 67 -2.76 -14.65 26.92
N ALA A 68 -2.90 -14.13 25.69
CA ALA A 68 -4.18 -14.13 25.00
C ALA A 68 -4.61 -15.55 24.61
N THR A 69 -5.87 -15.89 24.85
CA THR A 69 -6.43 -17.19 24.48
C THR A 69 -6.79 -17.19 23.00
N ILE A 70 -5.87 -17.66 22.15
CA ILE A 70 -6.13 -17.82 20.72
C ILE A 70 -6.47 -19.29 20.46
N SER A 71 -7.75 -19.58 20.32
CA SER A 71 -8.24 -20.96 20.17
C SER A 71 -8.49 -21.28 18.70
N GLY A 72 -7.51 -21.90 18.05
CA GLY A 72 -7.62 -22.37 16.68
C GLY A 72 -6.27 -22.81 16.13
N THR A 73 -6.28 -23.81 15.25
CA THR A 73 -5.10 -24.20 14.44
C THR A 73 -5.20 -23.68 13.01
N ASP A 74 -6.39 -23.19 12.62
CA ASP A 74 -6.67 -22.72 11.27
C ASP A 74 -6.22 -21.27 11.12
N VAL A 75 -5.29 -21.05 10.18
CA VAL A 75 -4.76 -19.72 9.85
C VAL A 75 -5.89 -18.72 9.57
N ASP A 76 -6.97 -19.14 8.91
CA ASP A 76 -8.11 -18.28 8.61
C ASP A 76 -8.81 -17.75 9.85
N THR A 77 -9.05 -18.62 10.83
CA THR A 77 -9.72 -18.25 12.08
C THR A 77 -8.85 -17.32 12.93
N ILE A 78 -7.56 -17.64 13.04
CA ILE A 78 -6.60 -16.85 13.82
C ILE A 78 -6.42 -15.45 13.20
N VAL A 79 -6.30 -15.38 11.87
CA VAL A 79 -6.15 -14.11 11.17
C VAL A 79 -7.44 -13.29 11.27
N ALA A 80 -8.61 -13.92 11.19
CA ALA A 80 -9.89 -13.24 11.43
C ALA A 80 -9.94 -12.65 12.84
N ASP A 81 -9.58 -13.40 13.88
CA ASP A 81 -9.60 -12.92 15.26
C ASP A 81 -8.66 -11.73 15.50
N ILE A 82 -7.52 -11.67 14.81
CA ILE A 82 -6.56 -10.56 14.91
C ILE A 82 -7.00 -9.35 14.09
N THR A 83 -7.73 -9.55 12.99
CA THR A 83 -8.13 -8.47 12.08
C THR A 83 -9.54 -7.95 12.35
N ASP A 84 -10.31 -8.62 13.20
CA ASP A 84 -11.60 -8.17 13.69
C ASP A 84 -11.48 -6.82 14.44
N ALA A 85 -12.55 -6.03 14.44
CA ALA A 85 -12.67 -4.81 15.22
C ALA A 85 -12.52 -5.05 16.73
N ASP A 86 -12.90 -6.25 17.17
CA ASP A 86 -12.74 -6.70 18.52
C ASP A 86 -11.31 -7.20 18.82
N GLY A 87 -10.57 -7.79 17.88
CA GLY A 87 -9.23 -8.27 18.15
C GLY A 87 -9.14 -9.35 19.25
N VAL A 88 -7.92 -9.81 19.53
CA VAL A 88 -7.69 -10.83 20.55
C VAL A 88 -7.54 -10.19 21.93
N LYS A 89 -8.35 -10.62 22.90
CA LYS A 89 -8.27 -10.18 24.30
C LYS A 89 -7.33 -11.06 25.12
N VAL A 90 -6.66 -10.44 26.07
CA VAL A 90 -5.96 -11.15 27.14
C VAL A 90 -6.88 -11.27 28.36
N ASP A 91 -7.18 -12.51 28.74
CA ASP A 91 -8.06 -12.82 29.87
C ASP A 91 -7.33 -12.84 31.23
N ASP A 92 -5.98 -12.92 31.23
CA ASP A 92 -5.19 -13.07 32.46
C ASP A 92 -3.86 -12.30 32.46
N GLY A 93 -3.31 -12.02 33.66
CA GLY A 93 -2.01 -11.38 33.85
C GLY A 93 -2.02 -9.85 33.75
N VAL A 94 -0.82 -9.25 33.64
CA VAL A 94 -0.62 -7.78 33.63
C VAL A 94 -1.22 -7.09 32.40
N PHE A 95 -1.53 -7.87 31.36
CA PHE A 95 -2.16 -7.41 30.13
C PHE A 95 -3.65 -7.66 30.08
N LYS A 96 -4.28 -8.04 31.20
CA LYS A 96 -5.73 -8.20 31.29
C LYS A 96 -6.48 -6.98 30.74
N ASP A 97 -7.53 -7.25 29.96
CA ASP A 97 -8.35 -6.28 29.23
C ASP A 97 -7.60 -5.50 28.13
N LYS A 98 -6.36 -5.87 27.79
CA LYS A 98 -5.68 -5.36 26.59
C LYS A 98 -6.08 -6.20 25.38
N ARG A 99 -6.16 -5.51 24.24
CA ARG A 99 -6.59 -6.05 22.95
C ARG A 99 -5.46 -5.92 21.96
N PHE A 100 -5.24 -6.97 21.18
CA PHE A 100 -4.24 -7.03 20.13
C PHE A 100 -4.96 -7.24 18.81
N SER A 101 -4.87 -6.25 17.93
CA SER A 101 -5.50 -6.29 16.62
C SER A 101 -4.66 -5.59 15.57
N VAL A 102 -4.79 -6.04 14.32
CA VAL A 102 -4.30 -5.29 13.16
C VAL A 102 -5.50 -4.68 12.46
N SER A 103 -5.74 -3.39 12.70
CA SER A 103 -6.90 -2.68 12.16
C SER A 103 -6.60 -2.01 10.82
N GLY A 104 -7.62 -1.82 10.00
CA GLY A 104 -7.54 -1.03 8.76
C GLY A 104 -7.12 -1.80 7.51
N LEU A 105 -7.06 -3.13 7.55
CA LEU A 105 -6.92 -3.94 6.34
C LEU A 105 -8.25 -4.18 5.66
N SER A 106 -8.27 -4.13 4.33
CA SER A 106 -9.43 -4.56 3.56
C SER A 106 -9.54 -6.09 3.55
N PRO A 107 -10.74 -6.69 3.37
CA PRO A 107 -10.89 -8.14 3.25
C PRO A 107 -10.02 -8.76 2.16
N HIS A 108 -9.79 -8.03 1.07
CA HIS A 108 -8.89 -8.45 -0.01
C HIS A 108 -7.42 -8.48 0.44
N ASP A 109 -6.97 -7.49 1.20
CA ASP A 109 -5.59 -7.43 1.69
C ASP A 109 -5.31 -8.49 2.77
N ILE A 110 -6.33 -8.87 3.55
CA ILE A 110 -6.25 -9.97 4.51
C ILE A 110 -6.08 -11.29 3.77
N ALA A 111 -6.95 -11.58 2.80
CA ALA A 111 -6.86 -12.79 1.98
C ALA A 111 -5.51 -12.89 1.23
N ALA A 112 -4.99 -11.76 0.75
CA ALA A 112 -3.70 -11.72 0.07
C ALA A 112 -2.51 -11.88 1.04
N ALA A 113 -2.63 -11.43 2.28
CA ALA A 113 -1.63 -11.62 3.33
C ALA A 113 -1.61 -13.05 3.88
N GLN A 114 -2.77 -13.70 3.99
CA GLN A 114 -2.90 -15.10 4.45
C GLN A 114 -2.07 -16.07 3.60
N ALA A 115 -1.91 -15.79 2.31
CA ALA A 115 -1.04 -16.59 1.43
C ALA A 115 0.42 -16.64 1.90
N TYR A 116 0.88 -15.73 2.76
CA TYR A 116 2.25 -15.66 3.30
C TYR A 116 2.32 -16.05 4.79
N ILE A 117 1.28 -16.69 5.33
CA ILE A 117 1.19 -17.11 6.72
C ILE A 117 0.97 -18.64 6.76
N LYS A 118 1.70 -19.32 7.64
CA LYS A 118 1.53 -20.74 7.91
C LYS A 118 1.42 -20.99 9.42
N TYR A 119 0.58 -21.93 9.82
CA TYR A 119 0.59 -22.45 11.20
C TYR A 119 1.70 -23.50 11.35
N ASP A 120 2.58 -23.33 12.33
CA ASP A 120 3.60 -24.31 12.70
C ASP A 120 3.19 -25.03 13.98
N GLU A 121 2.84 -26.31 13.85
CA GLU A 121 2.46 -27.19 14.96
C GLU A 121 3.61 -27.42 15.95
N THR A 122 4.86 -27.29 15.52
CA THR A 122 6.05 -27.46 16.37
C THR A 122 6.25 -26.25 17.28
N SER A 123 6.00 -25.06 16.74
CA SER A 123 6.13 -23.79 17.45
C SER A 123 4.83 -23.35 18.15
N GLY A 124 3.71 -24.03 17.88
CA GLY A 124 2.39 -23.72 18.45
C GLY A 124 1.87 -22.35 18.03
N GLY A 125 2.16 -21.90 16.80
CA GLY A 125 1.81 -20.54 16.39
C GLY A 125 1.95 -20.22 14.91
N LEU A 126 1.53 -19.01 14.56
CA LEU A 126 1.66 -18.47 13.19
C LEU A 126 3.10 -18.09 12.87
N VAL A 127 3.55 -18.47 11.68
CA VAL A 127 4.86 -18.17 11.13
C VAL A 127 4.69 -17.48 9.79
N TYR A 128 5.44 -16.41 9.58
CA TYR A 128 5.51 -15.71 8.30
C TYR A 128 6.41 -16.49 7.32
N THR A 129 5.92 -16.71 6.10
CA THR A 129 6.68 -17.32 5.01
C THR A 129 6.78 -16.36 3.84
N LYS A 130 8.02 -16.05 3.41
CA LYS A 130 8.24 -15.19 2.24
C LYS A 130 7.70 -15.81 0.94
N ASN A 131 7.75 -17.14 0.86
CA ASN A 131 7.11 -17.89 -0.21
C ASN A 131 5.67 -18.17 0.19
N LYS A 132 4.75 -18.16 -0.78
CA LYS A 132 3.36 -18.47 -0.52
C LYS A 132 3.26 -19.85 0.13
N ALA A 133 2.50 -19.95 1.22
CA ALA A 133 2.17 -21.22 1.85
C ALA A 133 1.36 -22.04 0.84
N SER A 134 1.92 -23.21 0.48
CA SER A 134 1.28 -24.19 -0.41
C SER A 134 0.11 -24.88 0.26
#